data_AF-A0A7C0Y069-F1
#
_entry.id   AF-A0A7C0Y069-F1
#
_cell.length_a   1.000
_cell.length_b   1.000
_cell.length_c   1.000
_cell.angle_alpha   90.00
_cell.angle_beta   90.00
_cell.angle_gamma   90.00
#
_symmetry.space_group_name_H-M   'P 1'
#
loop_
_entity.id
_entity.type
_entity.pdbx_description
1 polymer ?
#
loop_
_entity_poly.entity_id
_entity_poly.type
_entity_poly.pdbx_seq_one_letter_code
_entity_poly.pdbx_strand_id
1 'polypeptide(L)'
;MVVVKNVVKKNFYRDSVQLLHLSEETKKLPGVIDAAIVMGTKLNKELLEKEGLLTNEGRVATENDMIIAVKVAEGVNVDEVISKVESMLTAPAAAEAYFYSLDSAIETFKDANLAVVSVPGQYARDIVIKLLE
;
A
#
# COMPACT_ATOMS: atom_id res chain seq x y z
N MET A 1 17.62 8.76 -18.63
CA MET A 1 17.36 9.69 -17.52
C MET A 1 16.18 9.16 -16.70
N VAL A 2 15.82 9.80 -15.58
CA VAL A 2 14.66 9.41 -14.75
C VAL A 2 13.69 10.58 -14.66
N VAL A 3 12.40 10.28 -14.48
CA VAL A 3 11.34 11.28 -14.29
C VAL A 3 10.73 11.06 -12.92
N VAL A 4 10.64 12.12 -12.12
CA VAL A 4 9.99 12.11 -10.81
C VAL A 4 8.73 12.96 -10.87
N LYS A 5 7.61 12.43 -10.41
CA LYS A 5 6.32 13.13 -10.37
C LYS A 5 5.68 12.97 -9.01
N ASN A 6 5.13 14.07 -8.48
CA ASN A 6 4.19 14.00 -7.36
C ASN A 6 2.80 14.46 -7.80
N VAL A 7 1.79 13.77 -7.31
CA VAL A 7 0.38 14.15 -7.39
C VAL A 7 -0.17 14.27 -5.98
N VAL A 8 -0.74 15.43 -5.65
CA VAL A 8 -1.31 15.68 -4.32
C VAL A 8 -2.83 15.58 -4.38
N LYS A 9 -3.40 14.66 -3.60
CA LYS A 9 -4.85 14.52 -3.41
C LYS A 9 -5.26 15.25 -2.12
N LYS A 10 -6.02 16.34 -2.31
CA LYS A 10 -6.43 17.22 -1.21
C LYS A 10 -7.46 16.56 -0.29
N ASN A 11 -7.27 16.70 1.02
CA ASN A 11 -8.16 16.17 2.06
C ASN A 11 -8.53 14.68 1.88
N PHE A 12 -7.60 13.89 1.33
CA PHE A 12 -7.83 12.49 1.03
C PHE A 12 -7.07 11.63 2.04
N TYR A 13 -7.68 11.43 3.20
CA TYR A 13 -7.09 10.61 4.26
C TYR A 13 -7.31 9.12 4.01
N ARG A 14 -6.25 8.33 4.24
CA ARG A 14 -6.28 6.87 4.20
C ARG A 14 -5.41 6.30 5.32
N ASP A 15 -5.72 5.06 5.71
CA ASP A 15 -4.92 4.33 6.68
C ASP A 15 -3.51 4.04 6.12
N SER A 16 -2.51 4.16 6.99
CA SER A 16 -1.10 4.00 6.61
C SER A 16 -0.76 2.61 6.04
N VAL A 17 -1.46 1.55 6.46
CA VAL A 17 -1.24 0.19 5.96
C VAL A 17 -1.73 0.05 4.52
N GLN A 18 -2.87 0.67 4.19
CA GLN A 18 -3.36 0.72 2.80
C GLN A 18 -2.39 1.48 1.90
N LEU A 19 -1.86 2.60 2.39
CA LEU A 19 -0.89 3.41 1.65
C LEU A 19 0.44 2.67 1.42
N LEU A 20 0.90 1.92 2.43
CA LEU A 20 2.08 1.06 2.31
C LEU A 20 1.87 -0.02 1.25
N HIS A 21 0.74 -0.74 1.30
CA HIS A 21 0.40 -1.75 0.31
C HIS A 21 0.35 -1.17 -1.11
N LEU A 22 -0.31 -0.02 -1.29
CA LEU A 22 -0.35 0.68 -2.57
C LEU A 22 1.03 1.08 -3.06
N SER A 23 1.93 1.50 -2.17
CA SER A 23 3.31 1.83 -2.51
C SER A 23 4.04 0.62 -3.09
N GLU A 24 3.92 -0.53 -2.44
CA GLU A 24 4.52 -1.78 -2.91
C GLU A 24 3.92 -2.28 -4.22
N GLU A 25 2.61 -2.18 -4.40
CA GLU A 25 1.95 -2.52 -5.68
C GLU A 25 2.38 -1.58 -6.81
N THR A 26 2.57 -0.29 -6.51
CA THR A 26 3.02 0.70 -7.50
C THR A 26 4.45 0.42 -7.95
N LYS A 27 5.34 0.00 -7.04
CA LYS A 27 6.72 -0.38 -7.37
C LYS A 27 6.80 -1.58 -8.32
N LYS A 28 5.78 -2.45 -8.35
CA LYS A 28 5.71 -3.60 -9.27
C LYS A 28 5.31 -3.21 -10.69
N LEU A 29 4.84 -1.98 -10.93
CA LEU A 29 4.43 -1.55 -12.25
C LEU A 29 5.63 -1.43 -13.21
N PRO A 30 5.50 -1.88 -14.47
CA PRO A 30 6.58 -1.81 -15.45
C PRO A 30 7.13 -0.38 -15.60
N GLY A 31 8.46 -0.25 -15.50
CA GLY A 31 9.15 1.03 -15.69
C GLY A 31 9.16 1.95 -14.46
N VAL A 32 8.51 1.56 -13.36
CA VAL A 32 8.67 2.22 -12.06
C VAL A 32 10.00 1.81 -11.45
N ILE A 33 10.81 2.80 -11.10
CA ILE A 33 12.09 2.63 -10.40
C ILE A 33 11.84 2.65 -8.90
N ASP A 34 10.99 3.57 -8.45
CA ASP A 34 10.62 3.71 -7.05
C ASP A 34 9.29 4.46 -6.92
N ALA A 35 8.55 4.21 -5.85
CA ALA A 35 7.27 4.86 -5.60
C ALA A 35 6.91 4.85 -4.11
N ALA A 36 6.25 5.91 -3.67
CA ALA A 36 5.74 6.04 -2.31
C ALA A 36 4.42 6.81 -2.32
N ILE A 37 3.39 6.23 -1.71
CA ILE A 37 2.11 6.88 -1.46
C ILE A 37 2.02 7.11 0.05
N VAL A 38 1.94 8.37 0.45
CA VAL A 38 2.05 8.76 1.86
C VAL A 38 1.18 9.97 2.18
N MET A 39 0.82 10.16 3.45
CA MET A 39 0.24 11.43 3.91
C MET A 39 1.31 12.53 3.91
N GLY A 40 0.92 13.79 3.65
CA GLY A 40 1.80 14.95 3.54
C GLY A 40 2.37 15.48 4.86
N THR A 41 2.56 14.61 5.85
CA THR A 41 3.19 14.93 7.13
C THR A 41 4.64 15.38 6.92
N LYS A 42 5.18 16.14 7.88
CA LYS A 42 6.58 16.60 7.82
C LYS A 42 7.56 15.42 7.67
N LEU A 43 7.38 14.37 8.47
CA LEU A 43 8.25 13.18 8.46
C LEU A 43 8.24 12.48 7.09
N ASN A 44 7.05 12.29 6.51
CA ASN A 44 6.93 11.63 5.21
C ASN A 44 7.56 12.47 4.09
N LYS A 45 7.40 13.80 4.12
CA LYS A 45 8.06 14.68 3.14
C LYS A 45 9.60 14.60 3.26
N GLU A 46 10.15 14.57 4.47
CA GLU A 46 11.59 14.37 4.67
C GLU A 46 12.08 13.02 4.13
N LEU A 47 11.27 11.96 4.27
CA LEU A 47 11.60 10.64 3.71
C LEU A 47 11.60 10.67 2.18
N LEU A 48 10.55 11.22 1.56
CA LEU A 48 10.48 11.40 0.10
C LEU A 48 11.65 12.22 -0.44
N GLU A 49 12.12 13.24 0.29
CA GLU A 49 13.27 14.05 -0.11
C GLU A 49 14.56 13.24 -0.10
N LYS A 50 14.80 12.45 0.96
CA LYS A 50 15.98 11.56 1.07
C LYS A 50 16.01 10.50 -0.04
N GLU A 51 14.85 10.00 -0.43
CA GLU A 51 14.71 9.01 -1.50
C GLU A 51 14.72 9.65 -2.91
N GLY A 52 14.80 10.99 -3.00
CA GLY A 52 14.77 11.72 -4.28
C GLY A 52 13.44 11.56 -5.01
N LEU A 53 12.35 11.41 -4.25
CA LEU A 53 10.97 11.28 -4.72
C LEU A 53 10.16 12.59 -4.56
N LEU A 54 10.62 13.53 -3.74
CA LEU A 54 9.88 14.76 -3.46
C LEU A 54 10.09 15.84 -4.55
N THR A 55 8.98 16.32 -5.12
CA THR A 55 8.92 17.48 -6.03
C THR A 55 8.26 18.69 -5.36
N ASN A 56 8.25 19.84 -6.05
CA ASN A 56 7.64 21.06 -5.54
C ASN A 56 6.14 20.88 -5.24
N GLU A 57 5.43 20.08 -6.04
CA GLU A 57 4.04 19.73 -5.80
C GLU A 57 3.84 19.00 -4.47
N GLY A 58 4.71 18.03 -4.14
CA GLY A 58 4.65 17.32 -2.85
C GLY A 58 5.00 18.22 -1.66
N ARG A 59 5.89 19.21 -1.83
CA ARG A 59 6.30 20.14 -0.74
C ARG A 59 5.13 20.97 -0.21
N VAL A 60 4.20 21.36 -1.09
CA VAL A 60 3.02 22.17 -0.72
C VAL A 60 1.86 21.36 -0.14
N ALA A 61 2.00 20.04 -0.05
CA ALA A 61 1.02 19.19 0.61
C ALA A 61 0.98 19.45 2.13
N THR A 62 -0.23 19.50 2.67
CA THR A 62 -0.50 19.57 4.11
C THR A 62 -0.60 18.17 4.71
N GLU A 63 -0.69 18.08 6.04
CA GLU A 63 -0.77 16.78 6.73
C GLU A 63 -2.06 16.00 6.41
N ASN A 64 -3.11 16.69 5.95
CA ASN A 64 -4.39 16.10 5.53
C ASN A 64 -4.40 15.67 4.05
N ASP A 65 -3.34 15.98 3.31
CA ASP A 65 -3.24 15.66 1.89
C ASP A 65 -2.47 14.36 1.70
N MET A 66 -2.85 13.56 0.71
CA MET A 66 -2.09 12.38 0.31
C MET A 66 -1.20 12.74 -0.88
N ILE A 67 0.05 12.29 -0.87
CA ILE A 67 1.04 12.45 -1.93
C ILE A 67 1.23 11.09 -2.60
N ILE A 68 1.03 11.04 -3.91
CA ILE A 68 1.46 9.93 -4.77
C ILE A 68 2.78 10.36 -5.41
N ALA A 69 3.89 9.76 -4.99
CA ALA A 69 5.21 10.02 -5.52
C ALA A 69 5.70 8.84 -6.34
N VAL A 70 6.08 9.07 -7.60
CA VAL A 70 6.59 8.05 -8.50
C VAL A 70 7.87 8.53 -9.19
N LYS A 71 8.84 7.62 -9.30
CA LYS A 71 10.06 7.77 -10.08
C LYS A 71 10.09 6.68 -11.13
N VAL A 72 10.13 7.08 -12.39
CA VAL A 72 10.06 6.16 -13.54
C VAL A 72 11.26 6.35 -14.46
N ALA A 73 11.57 5.31 -15.23
CA ALA A 73 12.54 5.41 -16.30
C ALA A 73 12.06 6.37 -17.41
N GLU A 74 12.99 7.00 -18.11
CA GLU A 74 12.67 7.81 -19.28
C GLU A 74 11.98 6.97 -20.38
N GLY A 75 10.94 7.53 -20.99
CA GLY A 75 10.10 6.83 -21.97
C GLY A 75 8.90 6.10 -21.36
N VAL A 76 8.82 5.99 -20.04
CA VAL A 76 7.63 5.47 -19.35
C VAL A 76 6.55 6.55 -19.31
N ASN A 77 5.31 6.17 -19.63
CA ASN A 77 4.17 7.06 -19.51
C ASN A 77 3.81 7.23 -18.02
N VAL A 78 4.32 8.28 -17.39
CA VAL A 78 4.09 8.57 -15.97
C VAL A 78 2.61 8.78 -15.65
N ASP A 79 1.83 9.35 -16.56
CA ASP A 79 0.40 9.58 -16.37
C ASP A 79 -0.40 8.27 -16.36
N GLU A 80 0.03 7.27 -17.14
CA GLU A 80 -0.54 5.93 -17.08
C GLU A 80 -0.24 5.25 -15.73
N VAL A 81 0.99 5.39 -15.22
CA VAL A 81 1.37 4.88 -13.89
C VAL A 81 0.48 5.52 -12.82
N ILE A 82 0.36 6.86 -12.81
CA ILE A 82 -0.52 7.57 -11.88
C ILE A 82 -1.97 7.10 -11.99
N SER A 83 -2.48 6.93 -13.21
CA SER A 83 -3.86 6.47 -13.44
C SER A 83 -4.11 5.06 -12.88
N LYS A 84 -3.11 4.17 -12.95
CA LYS A 84 -3.16 2.84 -12.32
C LYS A 84 -3.15 2.93 -10.79
N VAL A 85 -2.34 3.81 -10.21
CA VAL A 85 -2.36 4.03 -8.74
C VAL A 85 -3.72 4.57 -8.29
N GLU A 86 -4.30 5.49 -9.05
CA GLU A 86 -5.63 6.04 -8.76
C GLU A 86 -6.73 4.97 -8.89
N SER A 87 -6.64 4.08 -9.87
CA SER A 87 -7.62 2.97 -9.97
C SER A 87 -7.50 2.02 -8.78
N MET A 88 -6.28 1.68 -8.34
CA MET A 88 -6.04 0.86 -7.14
C MET A 88 -6.59 1.53 -5.87
N LEU A 89 -6.53 2.87 -5.77
CA LEU A 89 -7.10 3.64 -4.65
C LEU A 89 -8.64 3.58 -4.60
N THR A 90 -9.28 3.44 -5.76
CA THR A 90 -10.75 3.36 -5.90
C THR A 90 -11.29 1.94 -5.94
N ALA A 91 -10.41 0.94 -6.13
CA ALA A 91 -10.80 -0.45 -6.11
C ALA A 91 -11.46 -0.76 -4.77
N PRO A 92 -12.63 -1.44 -4.76
CA PRO A 92 -13.18 -1.93 -3.51
C PRO A 92 -12.12 -2.80 -2.84
N ALA A 93 -11.90 -2.59 -1.54
CA ALA A 93 -11.06 -3.49 -0.76
C ALA A 93 -11.51 -4.91 -1.08
N ALA A 94 -10.56 -5.81 -1.38
CA ALA A 94 -10.87 -7.22 -1.60
C ALA A 94 -11.82 -7.65 -0.49
N ALA A 95 -13.00 -8.15 -0.87
CA ALA A 95 -14.06 -8.41 0.08
C ALA A 95 -13.50 -9.25 1.22
N GLU A 96 -13.48 -8.68 2.43
CA GLU A 96 -13.05 -9.42 3.61
C GLU A 96 -13.97 -10.62 3.75
N ALA A 97 -13.41 -11.82 3.52
CA ALA A 97 -14.15 -13.05 3.66
C ALA A 97 -14.17 -13.42 5.14
N TYR A 98 -15.36 -13.34 5.73
CA TYR A 98 -15.59 -13.76 7.11
C TYR A 98 -15.99 -15.23 7.14
N PHE A 99 -15.28 -16.03 7.92
CA PHE A 99 -15.56 -17.44 8.11
C PHE A 99 -16.02 -17.68 9.54
N TYR A 100 -17.06 -18.51 9.70
CA TYR A 100 -17.57 -18.93 11.01
C TYR A 100 -16.83 -20.16 11.57
N SER A 101 -15.94 -20.77 10.79
CA SER A 101 -15.08 -21.87 11.21
C SER A 101 -13.67 -21.71 10.64
N LEU A 102 -12.68 -22.19 11.40
CA LEU A 102 -11.28 -22.21 10.96
C LEU A 102 -11.08 -23.11 9.74
N ASP A 103 -11.74 -24.28 9.74
CA ASP A 103 -11.59 -25.28 8.68
C ASP A 103 -12.05 -24.70 7.31
N SER A 104 -13.15 -23.93 7.28
CA SER A 104 -13.59 -23.27 6.04
C SER A 104 -12.65 -22.16 5.57
N ALA A 105 -11.97 -21.47 6.50
CA ALA A 105 -10.95 -20.48 6.14
C ALA A 105 -9.71 -21.15 5.52
N ILE A 106 -9.24 -22.26 6.11
CA ILE A 106 -8.11 -23.04 5.60
C ILE A 106 -8.41 -23.60 4.20
N GLU A 107 -9.61 -24.14 3.98
CA GLU A 107 -10.02 -24.64 2.67
C GLU A 107 -10.08 -23.55 1.59
N THR A 108 -10.39 -22.32 1.97
CA THR A 108 -10.46 -21.19 1.04
C THR A 108 -9.07 -20.60 0.76
N PHE A 109 -8.21 -20.53 1.75
CA PHE A 109 -6.87 -19.94 1.66
C PHE A 109 -5.76 -21.00 1.65
N LYS A 110 -5.82 -21.95 0.73
CA LYS A 110 -4.87 -23.09 0.65
C LYS A 110 -3.41 -22.69 0.47
N ASP A 111 -3.16 -21.52 -0.14
CA ASP A 111 -1.81 -21.01 -0.40
C ASP A 111 -1.31 -20.03 0.68
N ALA A 112 -2.07 -19.83 1.77
CA ALA A 112 -1.65 -18.96 2.86
C ALA A 112 -0.42 -19.53 3.58
N ASN A 113 0.55 -18.66 3.86
CA ASN A 113 1.80 -19.01 4.55
C ASN A 113 1.98 -18.26 5.89
N LEU A 114 0.98 -17.48 6.29
CA LEU A 114 0.97 -16.70 7.52
C LEU A 114 -0.44 -16.70 8.10
N ALA A 115 -0.52 -16.95 9.42
CA ALA A 115 -1.74 -16.78 10.19
C ALA A 115 -1.46 -15.95 11.44
N VAL A 116 -2.35 -15.00 11.75
CA VAL A 116 -2.31 -14.19 12.97
C VAL A 116 -3.44 -14.63 13.88
N VAL A 117 -3.11 -15.13 15.07
CA VAL A 117 -4.08 -15.65 16.05
C VAL A 117 -4.18 -14.70 17.24
N SER A 118 -5.38 -14.14 17.45
CA SER A 118 -5.67 -13.19 18.53
C SER A 118 -6.89 -13.61 19.34
N VAL A 119 -6.82 -14.79 19.95
CA VAL A 119 -7.86 -15.35 20.84
C VAL A 119 -7.38 -15.39 22.30
N PRO A 120 -8.25 -15.61 23.30
CA PRO A 120 -7.81 -15.84 24.67
C PRO A 120 -6.82 -17.00 24.75
N GLY A 121 -5.75 -16.83 25.53
CA GLY A 121 -4.59 -17.73 25.53
C GLY A 121 -4.92 -19.21 25.79
N GLN A 122 -5.97 -19.49 26.57
CA GLN A 122 -6.43 -20.85 26.83
C GLN A 122 -6.88 -21.62 25.57
N TYR A 123 -7.29 -20.93 24.51
CA TYR A 123 -7.72 -21.53 23.23
C TYR A 123 -6.64 -21.47 22.15
N ALA A 124 -5.56 -20.73 22.37
CA ALA A 124 -4.56 -20.46 21.33
C ALA A 124 -3.89 -21.74 20.82
N ARG A 125 -3.60 -22.69 21.72
CA ARG A 125 -2.98 -23.98 21.35
C ARG A 125 -3.82 -24.75 20.33
N ASP A 126 -5.11 -24.90 20.60
CA ASP A 126 -6.01 -25.73 19.78
C ASP A 126 -6.23 -25.13 18.39
N ILE A 127 -6.21 -23.80 18.28
CA ILE A 127 -6.30 -23.09 17.00
C ILE A 127 -4.98 -23.18 16.24
N VAL A 128 -3.85 -22.94 16.89
CA VAL A 128 -2.54 -22.87 16.23
C VAL A 128 -2.10 -24.24 15.69
N ILE A 129 -2.37 -25.34 16.40
CA ILE A 129 -2.00 -26.68 15.90
C ILE A 129 -2.64 -26.97 14.54
N LYS A 130 -3.93 -26.64 14.37
CA LYS A 130 -4.64 -26.83 13.09
C LYS A 130 -4.08 -26.00 11.93
N LEU A 131 -3.38 -24.90 12.21
CA LEU A 131 -2.80 -24.01 11.21
C LEU A 131 -1.38 -24.42 10.78
N LEU A 132 -0.76 -25.35 11.51
CA LEU A 132 0.60 -25.84 11.26
C LEU A 132 0.61 -27.21 10.55
N GLU A 133 -0.55 -27.85 10.42
CA GLU A 133 -0.76 -29.09 9.66
C GLU A 133 -0.85 -28.82 8.15
#